data_AF-A0A6A2RSN6-F1
#
_entry.id   AF-A0A6A2RSN6-F1
#
_cell.length_a   1.000
_cell.length_b   1.000
_cell.length_c   1.000
_cell.angle_alpha   90.00
_cell.angle_beta   90.00
_cell.angle_gamma   90.00
#
_symmetry.space_group_name_H-M   'P 1'
#
loop_
_entity.id
_entity.type
_entity.pdbx_description
1 polymer ?
#
loop_
_entity_poly.entity_id
_entity_poly.type
_entity_poly.pdbx_seq_one_letter_code
_entity_poly.pdbx_strand_id
1 'polypeptide(L)'
;MRKANYDKFPSTKLTGMLVQGWDIIISMLKEKMDARKVLAVDLYTGVYEEEVLDAFSKEFSGRVMNVRDLMKPEKEIQTLTERFMTEDVLFGYVTNLKLEDYLDADKVAAARKQISEAKDAIVIIGTGASVVAPQDAMVVYADMARWEIQQRFRRHEVKALGIDNRNDAVSLQYKRGYFNDWRVCDRYKERLFGRVEFWIDTHVAGTPKMIDKDTFFKGVEATVNTPFRVVPFFDPAPWGGQWMKEVCNLDRERENFGWCFDCVPEENSLYFEVNGVRFELPSVDLVLLKSKELLGEPVEARFGKDFPIRFDFLDTMGGGNLSLQVHPTTQFIRDSFGMYYTQDESYYMVDAEEDAVVYLGVKAGVDKEAMISDLRKAQKGELVFDAEKYVNKIPTKKHDHFLIPGGTVHCSGANSMVLEISSTPNLFTFKLWDWQRLGLDGKPRPINVERGKCVINWNRDTEYVNEHLRNQFKEVASGEGWVEERTGLHPNEFIETRRHRFSSPVLHHTNDSVNVLNLLEGEEAVVESPIHAFEPFVVHYAETFIIPASVGEYTIKPYGKSCNKECVTIKAYVRF
;
A
#
# COMPACT_ATOMS: atom_id res chain seq x y z
N MET A 1 6.52 -19.11 -25.53
CA MET A 1 6.52 -18.79 -24.09
C MET A 1 7.20 -17.44 -23.95
N ARG A 2 6.52 -16.46 -23.35
CA ARG A 2 7.06 -15.11 -23.17
C ARG A 2 8.28 -15.15 -22.23
N LYS A 3 9.33 -14.39 -22.52
CA LYS A 3 10.44 -14.24 -21.58
C LYS A 3 10.05 -13.16 -20.57
N ALA A 4 9.89 -13.54 -19.31
CA ALA A 4 9.60 -12.59 -18.24
C ALA A 4 10.67 -11.48 -18.18
N ASN A 5 10.20 -10.24 -18.19
CA ASN A 5 10.99 -9.01 -18.13
C ASN A 5 10.43 -7.99 -17.14
N TYR A 6 9.42 -8.39 -16.35
CA TYR A 6 8.88 -7.58 -15.26
C TYR A 6 9.98 -7.24 -14.25
N ASP A 7 10.18 -5.94 -14.00
CA ASP A 7 11.11 -5.44 -13.00
C ASP A 7 10.49 -5.49 -11.60
N LYS A 8 11.05 -6.33 -10.75
CA LYS A 8 10.63 -6.52 -9.35
C LYS A 8 11.26 -5.50 -8.39
N PHE A 9 12.26 -4.76 -8.86
CA PHE A 9 13.03 -3.84 -8.03
C PHE A 9 13.25 -2.51 -8.77
N PRO A 10 12.17 -1.85 -9.22
CA PRO A 10 12.28 -0.55 -9.86
C PRO A 10 12.94 0.44 -8.90
N SER A 11 13.75 1.34 -9.42
CA SER A 11 14.51 2.28 -8.60
C SER A 11 14.76 3.60 -9.32
N THR A 12 14.78 4.69 -8.55
CA THR A 12 15.26 5.99 -8.99
C THR A 12 16.78 5.99 -8.89
N LYS A 13 17.47 6.18 -10.01
CA LYS A 13 18.94 6.19 -10.05
C LYS A 13 19.49 7.57 -9.73
N LEU A 14 20.44 7.66 -8.80
CA LEU A 14 21.12 8.91 -8.50
C LEU A 14 22.56 8.70 -7.99
N THR A 15 23.29 9.80 -7.96
CA THR A 15 24.58 9.90 -7.26
C THR A 15 24.39 10.63 -5.93
N GLY A 16 25.13 10.21 -4.91
CA GLY A 16 25.02 10.78 -3.57
C GLY A 16 25.91 10.08 -2.57
N MET A 17 25.74 10.42 -1.30
CA MET A 17 26.36 9.73 -0.18
C MET A 17 25.53 8.49 0.17
N LEU A 18 26.21 7.35 0.30
CA LEU A 18 25.64 6.15 0.90
C LEU A 18 26.74 5.39 1.64
N VAL A 19 26.44 4.92 2.84
CA VAL A 19 27.28 3.96 3.58
C VAL A 19 26.47 2.75 4.04
N GLN A 20 27.14 1.62 4.28
CA GLN A 20 26.52 0.37 4.67
C GLN A 20 27.21 -0.24 5.89
N GLY A 21 26.41 -0.78 6.81
CA GLY A 21 26.86 -1.45 8.03
C GLY A 21 26.97 -0.51 9.24
N TRP A 22 26.62 -1.05 10.41
CA TRP A 22 26.57 -0.29 11.67
C TRP A 22 27.89 0.39 12.02
N ASP A 23 29.03 -0.30 11.87
CA ASP A 23 30.35 0.23 12.24
C ASP A 23 30.69 1.50 11.43
N ILE A 24 30.46 1.48 10.11
CA ILE A 24 30.74 2.62 9.23
C ILE A 24 29.75 3.77 9.51
N ILE A 25 28.46 3.43 9.66
CA ILE A 25 27.41 4.41 9.99
C ILE A 25 27.77 5.15 11.28
N ILE A 26 28.04 4.42 12.36
CA ILE A 26 28.31 5.01 13.68
C ILE A 26 29.62 5.80 13.65
N SER A 27 30.67 5.29 13.01
CA SER A 27 31.94 6.02 12.85
C SER A 27 31.71 7.37 12.16
N MET A 28 30.91 7.39 11.10
CA MET A 28 30.61 8.62 10.38
C MET A 28 29.76 9.58 11.21
N LEU A 29 28.73 9.09 11.90
CA LEU A 29 27.89 9.92 12.76
C LEU A 29 28.74 10.57 13.87
N LYS A 30 29.66 9.82 14.49
CA LYS A 30 30.61 10.36 15.48
C LYS A 30 31.46 11.50 14.91
N GLU A 31 31.99 11.34 13.70
CA GLU A 31 32.77 12.39 13.03
C GLU A 31 31.91 13.64 12.72
N LYS A 32 30.67 13.45 12.23
CA LYS A 32 29.76 14.57 11.93
C LYS A 32 29.18 15.24 13.18
N MET A 33 29.30 14.58 14.32
CA MET A 33 28.86 15.09 15.62
C MET A 33 29.87 16.03 16.26
N ASP A 34 31.08 16.23 15.74
CA ASP A 34 32.27 16.73 16.48
C ASP A 34 32.11 18.05 17.28
N ALA A 35 31.04 18.83 17.06
CA ALA A 35 30.67 20.01 17.85
C ALA A 35 29.32 19.92 18.61
N ARG A 36 28.53 18.87 18.36
CA ARG A 36 27.19 18.65 18.90
C ARG A 36 27.21 17.64 20.03
N LYS A 37 26.55 18.00 21.12
CA LYS A 37 26.46 17.14 22.31
C LYS A 37 25.36 16.08 22.23
N VAL A 38 24.44 16.18 21.27
CA VAL A 38 23.27 15.28 21.24
C VAL A 38 23.04 14.74 19.85
N LEU A 39 22.87 13.42 19.78
CA LEU A 39 22.38 12.68 18.62
C LEU A 39 21.01 12.08 18.96
N ALA A 40 20.01 12.40 18.16
CA ALA A 40 18.72 11.74 18.18
C ALA A 40 18.67 10.70 17.06
N VAL A 41 18.61 9.41 17.41
CA VAL A 41 18.34 8.30 16.50
C VAL A 41 16.85 7.97 16.63
N ASP A 42 16.05 8.65 15.82
CA ASP A 42 14.61 8.49 15.83
C ASP A 42 14.21 7.27 15.00
N LEU A 43 13.25 6.51 15.50
CA LEU A 43 12.83 5.25 14.89
C LEU A 43 11.36 5.32 14.50
N TYR A 44 11.03 4.94 13.27
CA TYR A 44 9.65 4.57 12.95
C TYR A 44 9.27 3.28 13.71
N THR A 45 7.99 3.12 14.04
CA THR A 45 7.50 1.90 14.69
C THR A 45 7.71 0.67 13.79
N GLY A 46 8.16 -0.46 14.34
CA GLY A 46 8.53 -1.66 13.56
C GLY A 46 10.02 -1.81 13.23
N VAL A 47 10.83 -0.75 13.44
CA VAL A 47 12.30 -0.89 13.49
C VAL A 47 12.69 -1.86 14.61
N TYR A 48 13.72 -2.68 14.38
CA TYR A 48 14.30 -3.53 15.41
C TYR A 48 15.04 -2.65 16.44
N GLU A 49 14.29 -2.13 17.41
CA GLU A 49 14.78 -1.22 18.44
C GLU A 49 16.01 -1.78 19.16
N GLU A 50 15.99 -3.07 19.51
CA GLU A 50 17.10 -3.77 20.15
C GLU A 50 18.37 -3.79 19.27
N GLU A 51 18.23 -3.99 17.96
CA GLU A 51 19.38 -3.98 17.04
C GLU A 51 20.06 -2.61 17.02
N VAL A 52 19.26 -1.55 16.94
CA VAL A 52 19.76 -0.17 16.94
C VAL A 52 20.38 0.17 18.30
N LEU A 53 19.69 -0.15 19.40
CA LEU A 53 20.20 0.08 20.75
C LEU A 53 21.54 -0.64 20.98
N ASP A 54 21.67 -1.90 20.56
CA ASP A 54 22.90 -2.69 20.71
C ASP A 54 24.04 -2.10 19.87
N ALA A 55 23.76 -1.68 18.63
CA ALA A 55 24.76 -1.07 17.76
C ALA A 55 25.34 0.22 18.38
N PHE A 56 24.47 1.13 18.81
CA PHE A 56 24.91 2.40 19.40
C PHE A 56 25.48 2.24 20.82
N SER A 57 24.94 1.35 21.65
CA SER A 57 25.41 1.16 23.03
C SER A 57 26.84 0.61 23.12
N LYS A 58 27.25 -0.22 22.15
CA LYS A 58 28.65 -0.68 22.03
C LYS A 58 29.62 0.48 21.87
N GLU A 59 29.20 1.49 21.11
CA GLU A 59 30.04 2.59 20.68
C GLU A 59 29.93 3.85 21.56
N PHE A 60 28.86 3.97 22.35
CA PHE A 60 28.54 5.11 23.23
C PHE A 60 28.31 4.68 24.69
N SER A 61 29.15 3.79 25.22
CA SER A 61 28.98 3.13 26.53
C SER A 61 28.49 4.06 27.66
N GLY A 62 27.24 3.86 28.12
CA GLY A 62 26.62 4.62 29.22
C GLY A 62 26.04 5.98 28.86
N ARG A 63 26.04 6.35 27.58
CA ARG A 63 25.56 7.64 27.05
C ARG A 63 24.32 7.50 26.17
N VAL A 64 23.67 6.34 26.21
CA VAL A 64 22.47 6.04 25.43
C VAL A 64 21.23 6.16 26.33
N MET A 65 20.24 6.92 25.89
CA MET A 65 18.94 7.06 26.52
C MET A 65 17.88 6.40 25.63
N ASN A 66 17.15 5.42 26.16
CA ASN A 66 16.03 4.80 25.45
C ASN A 66 14.75 5.62 25.67
N VAL A 67 14.10 6.07 24.59
CA VAL A 67 12.84 6.81 24.64
C VAL A 67 11.71 5.96 25.24
N ARG A 68 11.77 4.63 25.11
CA ARG A 68 10.78 3.72 25.70
C ARG A 68 10.70 3.85 27.23
N ASP A 69 11.82 4.16 27.89
CA ASP A 69 11.85 4.40 29.34
C ASP A 69 11.10 5.69 29.74
N LEU A 70 10.99 6.63 28.79
CA LEU A 70 10.33 7.92 28.94
C LEU A 70 8.85 7.88 28.56
N MET A 71 8.35 6.75 28.04
CA MET A 71 6.93 6.57 27.74
C MET A 71 6.11 6.37 29.02
N LYS A 72 4.81 6.62 28.90
CA LYS A 72 3.83 6.27 29.94
C LYS A 72 3.83 4.75 30.18
N PRO A 73 3.45 4.29 31.38
CA PRO A 73 3.26 2.86 31.63
C PRO A 73 2.32 2.21 30.60
N GLU A 74 2.58 0.97 30.20
CA GLU A 74 1.79 0.30 29.15
C GLU A 74 0.30 0.31 29.42
N LYS A 75 -0.11 0.13 30.69
CA LYS A 75 -1.53 0.17 31.09
C LYS A 75 -2.19 1.52 30.79
N GLU A 76 -1.46 2.62 30.97
CA GLU A 76 -1.97 3.95 30.62
C GLU A 76 -2.08 4.12 29.11
N ILE A 77 -1.13 3.57 28.34
CA ILE A 77 -1.17 3.60 26.87
C ILE A 77 -2.32 2.73 26.34
N GLN A 78 -2.60 1.59 26.98
CA GLN A 78 -3.79 0.79 26.68
C GLN A 78 -5.06 1.60 26.91
N THR A 79 -5.22 2.23 28.08
CA THR A 79 -6.36 3.13 28.34
C THR A 79 -6.44 4.29 27.34
N LEU A 80 -5.30 4.89 26.99
CA LEU A 80 -5.21 6.01 26.05
C LEU A 80 -5.73 5.62 24.65
N THR A 81 -5.50 4.37 24.24
CA THR A 81 -5.76 3.87 22.89
C THR A 81 -7.03 3.03 22.78
N GLU A 82 -7.64 2.63 23.92
CA GLU A 82 -8.81 1.73 24.02
C GLU A 82 -9.97 2.15 23.11
N ARG A 83 -10.32 3.45 23.11
CA ARG A 83 -11.43 3.97 22.30
C ARG A 83 -11.22 3.83 20.79
N PHE A 84 -9.98 3.74 20.34
CA PHE A 84 -9.63 3.58 18.92
C PHE A 84 -9.51 2.10 18.54
N MET A 85 -9.06 1.28 19.49
CA MET A 85 -8.91 -0.14 19.27
C MET A 85 -10.25 -0.86 19.27
N THR A 86 -11.25 -0.52 20.08
CA THR A 86 -12.56 -1.22 20.11
C THR A 86 -12.46 -2.75 20.37
N GLU A 87 -13.60 -3.42 20.57
CA GLU A 87 -13.65 -4.89 20.77
C GLU A 87 -13.70 -5.69 19.47
N ASP A 88 -13.89 -5.04 18.32
CA ASP A 88 -13.85 -5.72 17.03
C ASP A 88 -12.43 -6.28 16.77
N VAL A 89 -12.25 -7.40 16.08
CA VAL A 89 -10.89 -7.94 15.87
C VAL A 89 -10.16 -7.24 14.72
N LEU A 90 -10.90 -6.67 13.77
CA LEU A 90 -10.37 -6.10 12.53
C LEU A 90 -10.47 -4.58 12.49
N PHE A 91 -11.56 -3.99 13.00
CA PHE A 91 -11.88 -2.60 12.73
C PHE A 91 -11.77 -1.70 13.97
N GLY A 92 -11.13 -0.54 13.82
CA GLY A 92 -11.00 0.49 14.85
C GLY A 92 -11.44 1.85 14.34
N TYR A 93 -11.02 2.89 15.06
CA TYR A 93 -11.18 4.29 14.66
C TYR A 93 -9.82 4.94 14.49
N VAL A 94 -9.66 5.76 13.45
CA VAL A 94 -8.41 6.49 13.23
C VAL A 94 -8.15 7.44 14.40
N THR A 95 -6.98 7.31 15.01
CA THR A 95 -6.58 8.08 16.17
C THR A 95 -6.37 9.56 15.85
N ASN A 96 -6.66 10.43 16.82
CA ASN A 96 -6.24 11.82 16.79
C ASN A 96 -5.04 12.11 17.71
N LEU A 97 -4.54 11.10 18.45
CA LEU A 97 -3.42 11.22 19.40
C LEU A 97 -2.14 11.69 18.72
N LYS A 98 -1.26 12.35 19.45
CA LYS A 98 0.06 12.75 18.99
C LYS A 98 1.12 11.88 19.66
N LEU A 99 2.33 11.85 19.10
CA LEU A 99 3.42 11.05 19.67
C LEU A 99 3.74 11.49 21.11
N GLU A 100 3.61 12.78 21.37
CA GLU A 100 3.77 13.41 22.68
C GLU A 100 2.77 12.86 23.73
N ASP A 101 1.59 12.38 23.32
CA ASP A 101 0.59 11.80 24.23
C ASP A 101 1.04 10.44 24.81
N TYR A 102 2.00 9.76 24.18
CA TYR A 102 2.59 8.50 24.65
C TYR A 102 3.71 8.72 25.67
N LEU A 103 4.25 9.93 25.77
CA LEU A 103 5.36 10.26 26.63
C LEU A 103 4.89 10.67 28.03
N ASP A 104 5.67 10.30 29.04
CA ASP A 104 5.49 10.80 30.40
C ASP A 104 6.18 12.16 30.52
N ALA A 105 5.40 13.21 30.84
CA ALA A 105 5.89 14.57 30.84
C ALA A 105 6.99 14.81 31.89
N ASP A 106 6.88 14.18 33.06
CA ASP A 106 7.85 14.34 34.14
C ASP A 106 9.15 13.62 33.81
N LYS A 107 9.06 12.41 33.22
CA LYS A 107 10.24 11.69 32.74
C LYS A 107 10.95 12.43 31.62
N VAL A 108 10.21 13.00 30.65
CA VAL A 108 10.80 13.80 29.56
C VAL A 108 11.45 15.07 30.10
N ALA A 109 10.84 15.74 31.08
CA ALA A 109 11.43 16.92 31.71
C ALA A 109 12.75 16.57 32.44
N ALA A 110 12.77 15.46 33.17
CA ALA A 110 13.97 14.95 33.84
C ALA A 110 15.07 14.56 32.83
N ALA A 111 14.71 13.87 31.75
CA ALA A 111 15.62 13.52 30.67
C ALA A 111 16.24 14.77 30.02
N ARG A 112 15.42 15.78 29.68
CA ARG A 112 15.91 17.05 29.11
C ARG A 112 16.86 17.78 30.05
N LYS A 113 16.59 17.76 31.35
CA LYS A 113 17.51 18.32 32.36
C LYS A 113 18.84 17.58 32.34
N GLN A 114 18.83 16.24 32.39
CA GLN A 114 20.02 15.41 32.30
C GLN A 114 20.82 15.70 31.02
N ILE A 115 20.14 15.87 29.89
CA ILE A 115 20.78 16.21 28.61
C ILE A 115 21.47 17.58 28.68
N SER A 116 20.79 18.59 29.22
CA SER A 116 21.35 19.94 29.33
C SER A 116 22.57 20.04 30.26
N GLU A 117 22.60 19.22 31.31
CA GLU A 117 23.68 19.19 32.31
C GLU A 117 24.85 18.27 31.89
N ALA A 118 24.69 17.52 30.80
CA ALA A 118 25.70 16.58 30.33
C ALA A 118 26.95 17.27 29.78
N LYS A 119 28.10 16.77 30.21
CA LYS A 119 29.42 17.19 29.70
C LYS A 119 29.78 16.45 28.43
N ASP A 120 29.43 15.16 28.39
CA ASP A 120 29.71 14.26 27.28
C ASP A 120 28.55 14.24 26.28
N ALA A 121 28.82 13.70 25.08
CA ALA A 121 27.79 13.47 24.09
C ALA A 121 26.74 12.45 24.60
N ILE A 122 25.47 12.68 24.29
CA ILE A 122 24.35 11.78 24.58
C ILE A 122 23.71 11.32 23.27
N VAL A 123 23.37 10.04 23.20
CA VAL A 123 22.57 9.46 22.13
C VAL A 123 21.18 9.13 22.68
N ILE A 124 20.13 9.64 22.04
CA ILE A 124 18.73 9.36 22.38
C ILE A 124 18.19 8.46 21.28
N ILE A 125 17.67 7.29 21.64
CA ILE A 125 17.24 6.27 20.67
C ILE A 125 15.81 5.85 20.95
N GLY A 126 14.99 5.81 19.90
CA GLY A 126 13.62 5.31 19.97
C GLY A 126 12.63 6.21 19.24
N THR A 127 11.40 5.74 19.08
CA THR A 127 10.33 6.50 18.45
C THR A 127 10.00 7.76 19.27
N GLY A 128 10.31 8.93 18.72
CA GLY A 128 10.17 10.22 19.39
C GLY A 128 11.46 10.74 20.02
N ALA A 129 12.62 10.20 19.65
CA ALA A 129 13.92 10.70 20.12
C ALA A 129 14.06 12.22 19.91
N SER A 130 13.61 12.74 18.77
CA SER A 130 13.70 14.16 18.44
C SER A 130 12.67 15.03 19.14
N VAL A 131 11.65 14.42 19.79
CA VAL A 131 10.77 15.13 20.74
C VAL A 131 11.52 15.42 22.03
N VAL A 132 12.33 14.47 22.49
CA VAL A 132 13.10 14.59 23.73
C VAL A 132 14.34 15.46 23.52
N ALA A 133 15.00 15.31 22.37
CA ALA A 133 16.24 16.00 22.03
C ALA A 133 16.08 17.54 21.94
N PRO A 134 17.13 18.32 22.22
CA PRO A 134 17.14 19.75 21.98
C PRO A 134 17.08 20.07 20.47
N GLN A 135 16.79 21.33 20.14
CA GLN A 135 16.55 21.74 18.76
C GLN A 135 17.79 21.62 17.85
N ASP A 136 18.98 21.78 18.42
CA ASP A 136 20.30 21.72 17.77
C ASP A 136 20.92 20.32 17.73
N ALA A 137 20.22 19.30 18.26
CA ALA A 137 20.64 17.91 18.15
C ALA A 137 20.76 17.48 16.68
N MET A 138 21.78 16.64 16.39
CA MET A 138 21.81 15.93 15.11
C MET A 138 20.65 14.94 15.08
N VAL A 139 19.92 14.87 13.98
CA VAL A 139 18.79 13.94 13.82
C VAL A 139 19.10 12.91 12.73
N VAL A 140 19.01 11.65 13.12
CA VAL A 140 19.08 10.49 12.24
C VAL A 140 17.75 9.75 12.33
N TYR A 141 17.18 9.36 11.20
CA TYR A 141 15.86 8.73 11.14
C TYR A 141 15.96 7.32 10.55
N ALA A 142 15.63 6.30 11.34
CA ALA A 142 15.55 4.92 10.88
C ALA A 142 14.10 4.58 10.52
N ASP A 143 13.89 4.07 9.30
CA ASP A 143 12.55 3.79 8.77
C ASP A 143 12.51 2.49 7.97
N MET A 144 11.29 2.02 7.67
CA MET A 144 10.99 0.92 6.75
C MET A 144 9.55 0.93 6.24
N ALA A 145 9.35 0.36 5.06
CA ALA A 145 8.04 0.17 4.47
C ALA A 145 7.17 -0.79 5.31
N ARG A 146 5.86 -0.55 5.26
CA ARG A 146 4.90 -1.27 6.11
C ARG A 146 4.78 -2.74 5.78
N TRP A 147 4.98 -3.14 4.54
CA TRP A 147 5.00 -4.57 4.19
C TRP A 147 6.02 -5.33 5.05
N GLU A 148 7.19 -4.77 5.35
CA GLU A 148 8.20 -5.42 6.18
C GLU A 148 7.77 -5.43 7.66
N ILE A 149 7.12 -4.36 8.15
CA ILE A 149 6.52 -4.34 9.49
C ILE A 149 5.50 -5.49 9.63
N GLN A 150 4.67 -5.72 8.63
CA GLN A 150 3.71 -6.83 8.63
C GLN A 150 4.41 -8.20 8.68
N GLN A 151 5.51 -8.37 7.96
CA GLN A 151 6.30 -9.59 8.01
C GLN A 151 6.94 -9.80 9.40
N ARG A 152 7.38 -8.73 10.06
CA ARG A 152 7.87 -8.76 11.44
C ARG A 152 6.78 -9.09 12.46
N PHE A 153 5.54 -8.65 12.24
CA PHE A 153 4.40 -9.09 13.05
C PHE A 153 4.19 -10.60 12.95
N ARG A 154 4.27 -11.17 11.74
CA ARG A 154 4.15 -12.63 11.50
C ARG A 154 5.27 -13.43 12.17
N ARG A 155 6.45 -12.82 12.36
CA ARG A 155 7.59 -13.42 13.06
C ARG A 155 7.60 -13.14 14.57
N HIS A 156 6.69 -12.31 15.09
CA HIS A 156 6.60 -11.90 16.51
C HIS A 156 7.85 -11.15 17.01
N GLU A 157 8.47 -10.34 16.15
CA GLU A 157 9.79 -9.75 16.45
C GLU A 157 9.76 -8.28 16.85
N VAL A 158 8.64 -7.58 16.64
CA VAL A 158 8.55 -6.13 16.87
C VAL A 158 7.48 -5.76 17.87
N LYS A 159 7.71 -4.65 18.56
CA LYS A 159 6.77 -4.05 19.51
C LYS A 159 6.05 -2.90 18.84
N ALA A 160 4.82 -2.68 19.25
CA ALA A 160 4.08 -1.50 18.87
C ALA A 160 4.51 -0.27 19.71
N LEU A 161 4.04 0.92 19.32
CA LEU A 161 4.37 2.19 19.98
C LEU A 161 3.99 2.16 21.48
N GLY A 162 5.00 2.10 22.35
CA GLY A 162 4.85 2.12 23.80
C GLY A 162 4.18 0.92 24.46
N ILE A 163 3.94 -0.18 23.74
CA ILE A 163 3.40 -1.44 24.29
C ILE A 163 4.15 -2.62 23.67
N ASP A 164 4.53 -3.61 24.48
CA ASP A 164 4.98 -4.91 23.97
C ASP A 164 3.78 -5.82 23.64
N ASN A 165 3.33 -5.76 22.40
CA ASN A 165 2.23 -6.57 21.87
C ASN A 165 2.72 -7.64 20.87
N ARG A 166 4.01 -7.99 20.88
CA ARG A 166 4.58 -8.89 19.85
C ARG A 166 3.92 -10.27 19.80
N ASN A 167 3.35 -10.69 20.94
CA ASN A 167 2.66 -11.96 21.10
C ASN A 167 1.16 -11.90 20.75
N ASP A 168 0.62 -10.72 20.43
CA ASP A 168 -0.75 -10.58 19.98
C ASP A 168 -0.93 -11.21 18.59
N ALA A 169 -2.17 -11.59 18.28
CA ALA A 169 -2.52 -12.01 16.93
C ALA A 169 -2.11 -10.94 15.90
N VAL A 170 -1.54 -11.37 14.76
CA VAL A 170 -1.08 -10.48 13.69
C VAL A 170 -2.16 -9.49 13.25
N SER A 171 -3.43 -9.90 13.24
CA SER A 171 -4.57 -9.03 12.92
C SER A 171 -4.73 -7.86 13.91
N LEU A 172 -4.47 -8.08 15.20
CA LEU A 172 -4.53 -7.04 16.23
C LEU A 172 -3.33 -6.10 16.14
N GLN A 173 -2.15 -6.62 15.84
CA GLN A 173 -0.95 -5.81 15.59
C GLN A 173 -1.15 -4.91 14.36
N TYR A 174 -1.63 -5.47 13.24
CA TYR A 174 -1.97 -4.72 12.04
C TYR A 174 -3.04 -3.65 12.32
N LYS A 175 -4.11 -4.02 13.02
CA LYS A 175 -5.17 -3.10 13.42
C LYS A 175 -4.62 -1.92 14.23
N ARG A 176 -3.71 -2.18 15.19
CA ARG A 176 -3.07 -1.11 15.98
C ARG A 176 -2.20 -0.21 15.10
N GLY A 177 -1.42 -0.80 14.18
CA GLY A 177 -0.68 -0.05 13.17
C GLY A 177 -1.58 0.89 12.37
N TYR A 178 -2.59 0.32 11.72
CA TYR A 178 -3.48 1.00 10.77
C TYR A 178 -4.27 2.16 11.39
N PHE A 179 -4.87 1.93 12.56
CA PHE A 179 -5.76 2.91 13.20
C PHE A 179 -5.03 3.86 14.15
N ASN A 180 -3.84 3.48 14.64
CA ASN A 180 -3.19 4.23 15.71
C ASN A 180 -1.72 4.53 15.43
N ASP A 181 -0.84 3.54 15.51
CA ASP A 181 0.60 3.78 15.58
C ASP A 181 1.16 4.42 14.32
N TRP A 182 0.81 3.90 13.14
CA TRP A 182 1.29 4.46 11.87
C TRP A 182 0.76 5.88 11.67
N ARG A 183 -0.50 6.15 12.06
CA ARG A 183 -1.11 7.49 11.96
C ARG A 183 -0.50 8.51 12.93
N VAL A 184 -0.01 8.06 14.08
CA VAL A 184 0.76 8.90 15.01
C VAL A 184 2.16 9.15 14.46
N CYS A 185 2.83 8.10 13.98
CA CYS A 185 4.21 8.18 13.49
C CYS A 185 4.31 8.98 12.18
N ASP A 186 3.37 8.86 11.24
CA ASP A 186 3.37 9.62 9.99
C ASP A 186 3.22 11.12 10.25
N ARG A 187 2.24 11.52 11.08
CA ARG A 187 2.05 12.94 11.49
C ARG A 187 3.24 13.50 12.26
N TYR A 188 3.95 12.64 12.98
CA TYR A 188 5.20 13.02 13.61
C TYR A 188 6.34 13.20 12.60
N LYS A 189 6.54 12.21 11.73
CA LYS A 189 7.55 12.18 10.67
C LYS A 189 7.45 13.38 9.73
N GLU A 190 6.23 13.78 9.36
CA GLU A 190 5.99 14.95 8.52
C GLU A 190 6.59 16.24 9.09
N ARG A 191 6.53 16.42 10.43
CA ARG A 191 7.11 17.58 11.12
C ARG A 191 8.63 17.49 11.23
N LEU A 192 9.22 16.31 10.97
CA LEU A 192 10.62 16.01 11.23
C LEU A 192 11.50 16.06 9.97
N PHE A 193 10.97 15.81 8.77
CA PHE A 193 11.76 15.73 7.52
C PHE A 193 12.78 16.87 7.35
N GLY A 194 12.39 18.11 7.65
CA GLY A 194 13.28 19.27 7.53
C GLY A 194 14.46 19.28 8.51
N ARG A 195 14.38 18.54 9.62
CA ARG A 195 15.43 18.40 10.65
C ARG A 195 16.32 17.17 10.46
N VAL A 196 15.85 16.13 9.79
CA VAL A 196 16.63 14.91 9.57
C VAL A 196 17.86 15.24 8.71
N GLU A 197 19.03 14.78 9.16
CA GLU A 197 20.30 14.90 8.44
C GLU A 197 20.70 13.60 7.75
N PHE A 198 20.29 12.46 8.30
CA PHE A 198 20.56 11.15 7.73
C PHE A 198 19.37 10.21 7.89
N TRP A 199 19.12 9.37 6.89
CA TRP A 199 18.12 8.32 6.92
C TRP A 199 18.82 6.96 6.96
N ILE A 200 18.33 6.05 7.79
CA ILE A 200 18.81 4.67 7.89
C ILE A 200 17.74 3.72 7.37
N ASP A 201 18.06 3.02 6.28
CA ASP A 201 17.32 1.86 5.77
C ASP A 201 17.61 0.67 6.68
N THR A 202 16.56 0.13 7.30
CA THR A 202 16.63 -1.01 8.23
C THR A 202 15.79 -2.21 7.78
N HIS A 203 15.44 -2.30 6.49
CA HIS A 203 14.62 -3.40 5.97
C HIS A 203 15.28 -4.77 6.16
N VAL A 204 16.62 -4.83 6.00
CA VAL A 204 17.41 -6.05 6.19
C VAL A 204 18.21 -5.97 7.49
N ALA A 205 17.87 -6.82 8.46
CA ALA A 205 18.55 -6.91 9.75
C ALA A 205 20.07 -7.13 9.61
N GLY A 206 20.86 -6.41 10.42
CA GLY A 206 22.32 -6.51 10.46
C GLY A 206 23.05 -5.87 9.28
N THR A 207 22.34 -5.41 8.24
CA THR A 207 22.95 -4.77 7.06
C THR A 207 22.30 -3.40 6.76
N PRO A 208 22.26 -2.47 7.74
CA PRO A 208 21.66 -1.16 7.53
C PRO A 208 22.42 -0.37 6.46
N LYS A 209 21.71 0.55 5.81
CA LYS A 209 22.32 1.53 4.90
C LYS A 209 21.94 2.91 5.37
N MET A 210 22.81 3.90 5.15
CA MET A 210 22.53 5.28 5.51
C MET A 210 22.82 6.21 4.32
N ILE A 211 21.90 7.14 4.07
CA ILE A 211 22.07 8.25 3.12
C ILE A 211 21.96 9.58 3.86
N ASP A 212 22.59 10.62 3.33
CA ASP A 212 22.46 11.98 3.84
C ASP A 212 21.23 12.70 3.28
N LYS A 213 20.94 13.86 3.87
CA LYS A 213 19.83 14.74 3.50
C LYS A 213 19.82 15.14 2.03
N ASP A 214 20.97 15.53 1.49
CA ASP A 214 21.04 15.98 0.11
C ASP A 214 20.72 14.83 -0.84
N THR A 215 21.20 13.61 -0.55
CA THR A 215 20.90 12.40 -1.33
C THR A 215 19.41 12.03 -1.22
N PHE A 216 18.84 12.07 -0.02
CA PHE A 216 17.42 11.78 0.20
C PHE A 216 16.53 12.74 -0.61
N PHE A 217 16.70 14.06 -0.45
CA PHE A 217 15.88 15.03 -1.17
C PHE A 217 16.12 15.00 -2.68
N LYS A 218 17.35 14.74 -3.14
CA LYS A 218 17.63 14.53 -4.57
C LYS A 218 16.85 13.33 -5.14
N GLY A 219 16.75 12.23 -4.39
CA GLY A 219 15.96 11.06 -4.78
C GLY A 219 14.46 11.36 -4.82
N VAL A 220 13.95 12.08 -3.82
CA VAL A 220 12.55 12.53 -3.75
C VAL A 220 12.19 13.42 -4.95
N GLU A 221 13.01 14.43 -5.25
CA GLU A 221 12.80 15.34 -6.39
C GLU A 221 12.89 14.60 -7.73
N ALA A 222 13.87 13.71 -7.90
CA ALA A 222 13.99 12.93 -9.13
C ALA A 222 12.77 12.02 -9.35
N THR A 223 12.22 11.44 -8.27
CA THR A 223 11.06 10.55 -8.36
C THR A 223 9.78 11.32 -8.69
N VAL A 224 9.49 12.43 -8.01
CA VAL A 224 8.20 13.14 -8.21
C VAL A 224 8.13 13.90 -9.54
N ASN A 225 9.25 14.12 -10.22
CA ASN A 225 9.26 14.84 -11.51
C ASN A 225 9.32 13.90 -12.74
N THR A 226 9.24 12.58 -12.53
CA THR A 226 9.36 11.60 -13.61
C THR A 226 8.34 10.46 -13.43
N PRO A 227 8.01 9.69 -14.49
CA PRO A 227 7.32 8.42 -14.35
C PRO A 227 8.11 7.48 -13.43
N PHE A 228 7.44 6.83 -12.49
CA PHE A 228 8.11 5.91 -11.56
C PHE A 228 7.25 4.71 -11.19
N ARG A 229 7.86 3.73 -10.52
CA ARG A 229 7.18 2.56 -9.95
C ARG A 229 7.58 2.43 -8.49
N VAL A 230 6.64 1.98 -7.67
CA VAL A 230 6.93 1.50 -6.32
C VAL A 230 7.42 0.05 -6.38
N VAL A 231 8.05 -0.42 -5.31
CA VAL A 231 8.55 -1.80 -5.25
C VAL A 231 7.38 -2.75 -4.98
N PRO A 232 7.04 -3.66 -5.91
CA PRO A 232 5.90 -4.56 -5.76
C PRO A 232 6.11 -5.56 -4.62
N PHE A 233 5.06 -5.81 -3.84
CA PHE A 233 5.06 -6.81 -2.77
C PHE A 233 4.14 -7.99 -3.12
N PHE A 234 4.71 -9.20 -3.16
CA PHE A 234 4.01 -10.44 -3.53
C PHE A 234 3.80 -11.34 -2.30
N ASP A 235 2.58 -11.85 -2.10
CA ASP A 235 2.24 -12.67 -0.93
C ASP A 235 1.35 -13.86 -1.34
N PRO A 236 1.54 -15.06 -0.74
CA PRO A 236 0.63 -16.17 -0.97
C PRO A 236 -0.77 -15.88 -0.43
N ALA A 237 -1.75 -16.57 -1.00
CA ALA A 237 -3.11 -16.55 -0.48
C ALA A 237 -3.68 -17.96 -0.47
N PRO A 238 -4.70 -18.25 0.36
CA PRO A 238 -5.38 -19.55 0.32
C PRO A 238 -6.02 -19.90 -1.04
N TRP A 239 -6.29 -18.90 -1.88
CA TRP A 239 -6.81 -19.04 -3.25
C TRP A 239 -5.73 -18.93 -4.32
N GLY A 240 -4.48 -18.63 -3.94
CA GLY A 240 -3.45 -18.13 -4.84
C GLY A 240 -3.13 -19.07 -6.00
N GLY A 241 -2.79 -18.46 -7.13
CA GLY A 241 -2.48 -19.11 -8.38
C GLY A 241 -0.99 -19.17 -8.69
N GLN A 242 -0.71 -19.33 -9.99
CA GLN A 242 0.61 -19.65 -10.54
C GLN A 242 1.07 -18.66 -11.62
N TRP A 243 0.20 -17.78 -12.10
CA TRP A 243 0.47 -16.89 -13.23
C TRP A 243 1.61 -15.92 -12.94
N MET A 244 1.64 -15.36 -11.73
CA MET A 244 2.70 -14.42 -11.32
C MET A 244 4.09 -15.08 -11.30
N LYS A 245 4.20 -16.40 -11.09
CA LYS A 245 5.49 -17.11 -11.19
C LYS A 245 6.07 -17.02 -12.60
N GLU A 246 5.22 -17.18 -13.61
CA GLU A 246 5.65 -17.19 -15.00
C GLU A 246 5.83 -15.77 -15.55
N VAL A 247 4.92 -14.85 -15.28
CA VAL A 247 4.97 -13.48 -15.85
C VAL A 247 5.94 -12.58 -15.09
N CYS A 248 5.95 -12.64 -13.76
CA CYS A 248 6.81 -11.80 -12.91
C CYS A 248 8.14 -12.49 -12.54
N ASN A 249 8.37 -13.71 -13.02
CA ASN A 249 9.56 -14.52 -12.71
C ASN A 249 9.79 -14.66 -11.20
N LEU A 250 8.74 -15.06 -10.48
CA LEU A 250 8.79 -15.31 -9.05
C LEU A 250 9.34 -16.71 -8.76
N ASP A 251 9.67 -16.95 -7.49
CA ASP A 251 10.18 -18.23 -7.02
C ASP A 251 9.14 -19.35 -7.26
N ARG A 252 9.51 -20.33 -8.09
CA ARG A 252 8.64 -21.45 -8.47
C ARG A 252 8.47 -22.46 -7.33
N GLU A 253 9.39 -22.49 -6.36
CA GLU A 253 9.36 -23.41 -5.22
C GLU A 253 8.31 -23.01 -4.17
N ARG A 254 7.88 -21.74 -4.15
CA ARG A 254 6.74 -21.32 -3.31
C ARG A 254 5.46 -22.00 -3.80
N GLU A 255 4.55 -22.34 -2.90
CA GLU A 255 3.30 -23.03 -3.27
C GLU A 255 2.45 -22.23 -4.27
N ASN A 256 2.18 -20.96 -3.95
CA ASN A 256 1.41 -20.05 -4.79
C ASN A 256 1.77 -18.58 -4.52
N PHE A 257 1.23 -17.70 -5.36
CA PHE A 257 1.09 -16.28 -5.07
C PHE A 257 -0.37 -15.90 -5.33
N GLY A 258 -1.00 -15.19 -4.39
CA GLY A 258 -2.36 -14.71 -4.58
C GLY A 258 -2.39 -13.20 -4.81
N TRP A 259 -1.66 -12.46 -3.98
CA TRP A 259 -1.65 -11.01 -4.00
C TRP A 259 -0.36 -10.47 -4.60
N CYS A 260 -0.48 -9.40 -5.37
CA CYS A 260 0.62 -8.46 -5.58
C CYS A 260 0.13 -7.04 -5.44
N PHE A 261 0.67 -6.35 -4.42
CA PHE A 261 0.49 -4.91 -4.25
C PHE A 261 1.51 -4.21 -5.17
N ASP A 262 1.10 -3.95 -6.41
CA ASP A 262 1.98 -3.37 -7.46
C ASP A 262 1.96 -1.83 -7.40
N CYS A 263 0.87 -1.24 -6.88
CA CYS A 263 0.80 0.18 -6.52
C CYS A 263 -0.16 0.41 -5.35
N VAL A 264 0.38 0.33 -4.14
CA VAL A 264 -0.22 0.71 -2.85
C VAL A 264 0.81 1.50 -2.05
N PRO A 265 0.97 2.81 -2.31
CA PRO A 265 2.04 3.60 -1.73
C PRO A 265 2.10 3.59 -0.18
N GLU A 266 0.97 3.32 0.47
CA GLU A 266 0.87 3.13 1.92
C GLU A 266 1.60 1.89 2.43
N GLU A 267 1.74 0.86 1.60
CA GLU A 267 2.35 -0.43 1.96
C GLU A 267 3.70 -0.66 1.29
N ASN A 268 3.90 -0.16 0.07
CA ASN A 268 5.09 -0.42 -0.74
C ASN A 268 6.34 0.35 -0.27
N SER A 269 7.47 -0.10 -0.80
CA SER A 269 8.73 0.65 -0.76
C SER A 269 8.92 1.51 -2.00
N LEU A 270 9.88 2.41 -1.91
CA LEU A 270 10.56 3.05 -3.03
C LEU A 270 12.07 2.72 -2.92
N TYR A 271 12.74 2.50 -4.04
CA TYR A 271 14.20 2.35 -4.06
C TYR A 271 14.89 3.58 -4.64
N PHE A 272 15.92 4.03 -3.92
CA PHE A 272 16.96 4.90 -4.46
C PHE A 272 18.20 4.06 -4.75
N GLU A 273 18.61 3.99 -6.01
CA GLU A 273 19.87 3.36 -6.40
C GLU A 273 20.97 4.41 -6.39
N VAL A 274 21.68 4.52 -5.27
CA VAL A 274 22.75 5.49 -5.03
C VAL A 274 24.09 4.85 -5.35
N ASN A 275 24.74 5.31 -6.42
CA ASN A 275 26.03 4.76 -6.90
C ASN A 275 26.00 3.22 -7.09
N GLY A 276 24.88 2.67 -7.53
CA GLY A 276 24.70 1.23 -7.74
C GLY A 276 24.29 0.42 -6.50
N VAL A 277 24.08 1.06 -5.35
CA VAL A 277 23.58 0.41 -4.13
C VAL A 277 22.15 0.88 -3.85
N ARG A 278 21.24 -0.06 -3.59
CA ARG A 278 19.82 0.25 -3.32
C ARG A 278 19.59 0.59 -1.86
N PHE A 279 19.13 1.80 -1.61
CA PHE A 279 18.57 2.27 -0.37
C PHE A 279 17.04 2.17 -0.43
N GLU A 280 16.44 1.49 0.55
CA GLU A 280 15.00 1.28 0.61
C GLU A 280 14.34 2.24 1.59
N LEU A 281 13.25 2.88 1.16
CA LEU A 281 12.44 3.79 1.98
C LEU A 281 10.95 3.49 1.78
N PRO A 282 10.08 3.83 2.74
CA PRO A 282 8.63 3.75 2.53
C PRO A 282 8.18 4.65 1.39
N SER A 283 7.36 4.17 0.45
CA SER A 283 6.83 5.05 -0.61
C SER A 283 5.92 6.15 -0.08
N VAL A 284 5.31 5.96 1.09
CA VAL A 284 4.51 6.99 1.77
C VAL A 284 5.32 8.25 2.10
N ASP A 285 6.65 8.17 2.20
CA ASP A 285 7.50 9.35 2.42
C ASP A 285 7.40 10.35 1.27
N LEU A 286 7.34 9.84 0.03
CA LEU A 286 7.13 10.66 -1.16
C LEU A 286 5.77 11.37 -1.10
N VAL A 287 4.72 10.65 -0.69
CA VAL A 287 3.36 11.22 -0.54
C VAL A 287 3.35 12.29 0.55
N LEU A 288 3.94 12.04 1.71
CA LEU A 288 3.97 12.98 2.82
C LEU A 288 4.75 14.26 2.49
N LEU A 289 5.85 14.15 1.73
CA LEU A 289 6.71 15.28 1.35
C LEU A 289 6.18 16.08 0.16
N LYS A 290 5.61 15.39 -0.83
CA LYS A 290 5.35 15.91 -2.18
C LYS A 290 3.93 15.66 -2.67
N SER A 291 2.96 15.62 -1.76
CA SER A 291 1.56 15.31 -2.08
C SER A 291 0.99 16.19 -3.20
N LYS A 292 1.32 17.49 -3.26
CA LYS A 292 0.80 18.39 -4.30
C LYS A 292 1.37 18.06 -5.67
N GLU A 293 2.69 17.93 -5.75
CA GLU A 293 3.40 17.61 -6.99
C GLU A 293 3.04 16.20 -7.49
N LEU A 294 2.86 15.25 -6.57
CA LEU A 294 2.51 13.87 -6.88
C LEU A 294 1.05 13.72 -7.27
N LEU A 295 0.13 14.13 -6.39
CA LEU A 295 -1.31 13.87 -6.52
C LEU A 295 -2.04 14.93 -7.35
N GLY A 296 -1.55 16.16 -7.35
CA GLY A 296 -2.25 17.35 -7.84
C GLY A 296 -3.06 18.04 -6.75
N GLU A 297 -3.16 19.36 -6.79
CA GLU A 297 -3.84 20.16 -5.75
C GLU A 297 -5.30 19.73 -5.51
N PRO A 298 -6.12 19.49 -6.56
CA PRO A 298 -7.51 19.07 -6.34
C PRO A 298 -7.63 17.69 -5.67
N VAL A 299 -6.69 16.78 -5.94
CA VAL A 299 -6.66 15.44 -5.34
C VAL A 299 -6.25 15.54 -3.87
N GLU A 300 -5.18 16.28 -3.56
CA GLU A 300 -4.78 16.52 -2.17
C GLU A 300 -5.88 17.25 -1.38
N ALA A 301 -6.58 18.22 -1.98
CA ALA A 301 -7.68 18.90 -1.31
C ALA A 301 -8.82 17.96 -0.90
N ARG A 302 -9.01 16.86 -1.64
CA ARG A 302 -10.07 15.87 -1.41
C ARG A 302 -9.65 14.73 -0.47
N PHE A 303 -8.41 14.26 -0.57
CA PHE A 303 -7.92 13.08 0.14
C PHE A 303 -6.80 13.37 1.16
N GLY A 304 -6.38 14.63 1.27
CA GLY A 304 -5.19 14.98 2.03
C GLY A 304 -3.94 14.31 1.45
N LYS A 305 -3.09 13.79 2.34
CA LYS A 305 -1.86 13.09 1.98
C LYS A 305 -2.02 11.57 1.96
N ASP A 306 -3.22 11.08 1.63
CA ASP A 306 -3.48 9.68 1.32
C ASP A 306 -3.42 9.50 -0.21
N PHE A 307 -2.74 8.47 -0.71
CA PHE A 307 -2.72 8.17 -2.14
C PHE A 307 -4.01 7.44 -2.50
N PRO A 308 -4.92 7.95 -3.36
CA PRO A 308 -6.30 7.48 -3.37
C PRO A 308 -6.60 6.31 -4.33
N ILE A 309 -5.63 5.87 -5.13
CA ILE A 309 -5.79 4.84 -6.17
C ILE A 309 -4.86 3.66 -5.88
N ARG A 310 -5.39 2.44 -5.97
CA ARG A 310 -4.67 1.19 -5.81
C ARG A 310 -4.78 0.31 -7.05
N PHE A 311 -3.67 -0.32 -7.41
CA PHE A 311 -3.59 -1.36 -8.43
C PHE A 311 -3.02 -2.62 -7.77
N ASP A 312 -3.88 -3.62 -7.60
CA ASP A 312 -3.52 -4.90 -7.01
C ASP A 312 -3.76 -6.03 -8.00
N PHE A 313 -2.89 -7.02 -7.96
CA PHE A 313 -3.05 -8.24 -8.73
C PHE A 313 -3.63 -9.35 -7.87
N LEU A 314 -4.70 -9.96 -8.38
CA LEU A 314 -5.37 -11.12 -7.80
C LEU A 314 -5.21 -12.31 -8.74
N ASP A 315 -4.30 -13.20 -8.41
CA ASP A 315 -3.99 -14.40 -9.19
C ASP A 315 -4.73 -15.64 -8.66
N THR A 316 -5.76 -16.09 -9.39
CA THR A 316 -6.45 -17.36 -9.15
C THR A 316 -6.16 -18.41 -10.23
N MET A 317 -5.16 -18.18 -11.09
CA MET A 317 -4.80 -19.07 -12.19
C MET A 317 -4.25 -20.40 -11.68
N GLY A 318 -4.98 -21.49 -11.90
CA GLY A 318 -4.68 -22.79 -11.30
C GLY A 318 -4.87 -22.82 -9.77
N GLY A 319 -5.53 -21.80 -9.21
CA GLY A 319 -5.88 -21.67 -7.80
C GLY A 319 -7.36 -21.93 -7.55
N GLY A 320 -7.96 -21.17 -6.63
CA GLY A 320 -9.38 -21.28 -6.30
C GLY A 320 -10.11 -19.94 -6.27
N ASN A 321 -11.40 -19.96 -5.98
CA ASN A 321 -12.18 -18.73 -5.84
C ASN A 321 -11.63 -17.84 -4.70
N LEU A 322 -11.64 -16.53 -4.92
CA LEU A 322 -11.56 -15.54 -3.84
C LEU A 322 -12.75 -15.67 -2.89
N SER A 323 -12.70 -15.07 -1.72
CA SER A 323 -13.89 -15.04 -0.85
C SER A 323 -15.05 -14.30 -1.51
N LEU A 324 -16.27 -14.80 -1.34
CA LEU A 324 -17.48 -14.04 -1.61
C LEU A 324 -17.62 -12.95 -0.56
N GLN A 325 -17.68 -11.69 -1.00
CA GLN A 325 -17.54 -10.55 -0.12
C GLN A 325 -18.38 -9.36 -0.58
N VAL A 326 -18.43 -8.34 0.27
CA VAL A 326 -19.08 -7.05 0.00
C VAL A 326 -18.32 -5.94 0.73
N HIS A 327 -18.08 -4.83 0.04
CA HIS A 327 -17.51 -3.63 0.64
C HIS A 327 -18.60 -2.74 1.24
N PRO A 328 -18.31 -1.98 2.31
CA PRO A 328 -19.27 -1.03 2.85
C PRO A 328 -19.61 0.07 1.85
N THR A 329 -20.83 0.60 1.97
CA THR A 329 -21.20 1.82 1.24
C THR A 329 -20.50 3.04 1.84
N THR A 330 -20.38 4.13 1.06
CA THR A 330 -19.81 5.40 1.54
C THR A 330 -20.57 5.96 2.76
N GLN A 331 -21.88 5.73 2.85
CA GLN A 331 -22.66 6.13 4.03
C GLN A 331 -22.28 5.26 5.24
N PHE A 332 -22.21 3.94 5.07
CA PHE A 332 -21.88 3.03 6.17
C PHE A 332 -20.49 3.27 6.75
N ILE A 333 -19.46 3.44 5.89
CA ILE A 333 -18.09 3.65 6.37
C ILE A 333 -17.95 4.96 7.16
N ARG A 334 -18.68 6.00 6.74
CA ARG A 334 -18.71 7.29 7.41
C ARG A 334 -19.40 7.22 8.76
N ASP A 335 -20.58 6.61 8.82
CA ASP A 335 -21.34 6.51 10.07
C ASP A 335 -20.69 5.55 11.08
N SER A 336 -20.04 4.49 10.60
CA SER A 336 -19.49 3.44 11.45
C SER A 336 -18.03 3.63 11.82
N PHE A 337 -17.23 4.33 11.00
CA PHE A 337 -15.78 4.45 11.18
C PHE A 337 -15.23 5.87 11.01
N GLY A 338 -16.08 6.85 10.66
CA GLY A 338 -15.66 8.24 10.46
C GLY A 338 -14.82 8.49 9.20
N MET A 339 -14.79 7.53 8.26
CA MET A 339 -14.06 7.68 7.00
C MET A 339 -14.92 8.35 5.93
N TYR A 340 -14.29 9.14 5.06
CA TYR A 340 -15.00 9.96 4.07
C TYR A 340 -15.19 9.27 2.71
N TYR A 341 -14.51 8.14 2.48
CA TYR A 341 -14.64 7.30 1.30
C TYR A 341 -14.42 5.83 1.68
N THR A 342 -14.93 4.93 0.84
CA THR A 342 -14.90 3.47 1.05
C THR A 342 -14.02 2.81 -0.01
N GLN A 343 -13.84 1.49 0.10
CA GLN A 343 -13.33 0.64 -0.98
C GLN A 343 -14.40 0.52 -2.06
N ASP A 344 -14.28 1.33 -3.10
CA ASP A 344 -14.93 1.06 -4.38
C ASP A 344 -13.86 0.44 -5.27
N GLU A 345 -14.20 -0.63 -5.98
CA GLU A 345 -13.24 -1.37 -6.78
C GLU A 345 -13.79 -1.80 -8.13
N SER A 346 -12.90 -2.33 -8.96
CA SER A 346 -13.24 -2.93 -10.23
C SER A 346 -12.26 -4.04 -10.57
N TYR A 347 -12.74 -5.08 -11.25
CA TYR A 347 -11.92 -6.18 -11.75
C TYR A 347 -11.70 -6.01 -13.24
N TYR A 348 -10.47 -5.65 -13.61
CA TYR A 348 -10.01 -5.74 -14.98
C TYR A 348 -9.36 -7.11 -15.20
N MET A 349 -9.86 -7.88 -16.16
CA MET A 349 -9.33 -9.21 -16.45
C MET A 349 -8.06 -9.10 -17.29
N VAL A 350 -6.89 -9.20 -16.66
CA VAL A 350 -5.58 -9.21 -17.32
C VAL A 350 -5.40 -10.49 -18.13
N ASP A 351 -5.84 -11.61 -17.57
CA ASP A 351 -5.84 -12.93 -18.19
C ASP A 351 -6.96 -13.81 -17.61
N ALA A 352 -7.38 -14.83 -18.36
CA ALA A 352 -8.46 -15.72 -17.95
C ALA A 352 -8.48 -17.01 -18.80
N GLU A 353 -8.71 -18.17 -18.18
CA GLU A 353 -9.01 -19.40 -18.93
C GLU A 353 -10.45 -19.40 -19.45
N GLU A 354 -10.79 -20.36 -20.32
CA GLU A 354 -12.11 -20.49 -20.93
C GLU A 354 -13.26 -20.67 -19.92
N ASP A 355 -13.00 -21.25 -18.75
CA ASP A 355 -13.97 -21.50 -17.69
C ASP A 355 -14.01 -20.42 -16.60
N ALA A 356 -13.24 -19.34 -16.76
CA ALA A 356 -13.16 -18.25 -15.81
C ALA A 356 -14.51 -17.55 -15.63
N VAL A 357 -14.81 -17.18 -14.38
CA VAL A 357 -16.04 -16.47 -14.03
C VAL A 357 -15.80 -15.37 -12.99
N VAL A 358 -16.68 -14.39 -12.99
CA VAL A 358 -16.85 -13.43 -11.88
C VAL A 358 -18.23 -13.60 -11.30
N TYR A 359 -18.31 -13.74 -9.97
CA TYR A 359 -19.56 -13.62 -9.23
C TYR A 359 -19.83 -12.14 -8.98
N LEU A 360 -21.00 -11.63 -9.39
CA LEU A 360 -21.28 -10.19 -9.30
C LEU A 360 -22.77 -9.90 -9.17
N GLY A 361 -23.14 -9.25 -8.07
CA GLY A 361 -24.52 -8.93 -7.74
C GLY A 361 -25.39 -10.15 -7.46
N VAL A 362 -26.55 -9.92 -6.87
CA VAL A 362 -27.50 -10.98 -6.54
C VAL A 362 -28.33 -11.37 -7.76
N LYS A 363 -28.99 -12.52 -7.73
CA LYS A 363 -29.92 -12.91 -8.80
C LYS A 363 -31.20 -12.08 -8.77
N ALA A 364 -31.82 -11.88 -9.93
CA ALA A 364 -33.15 -11.32 -10.05
C ALA A 364 -34.15 -12.05 -9.13
N GLY A 365 -34.91 -11.30 -8.35
CA GLY A 365 -35.90 -11.86 -7.42
C GLY A 365 -35.30 -12.66 -6.25
N VAL A 366 -34.03 -12.45 -5.89
CA VAL A 366 -33.39 -13.15 -4.77
C VAL A 366 -34.19 -13.01 -3.47
N ASP A 367 -34.35 -14.13 -2.76
CA ASP A 367 -34.84 -14.11 -1.38
C ASP A 367 -33.71 -13.72 -0.42
N LYS A 368 -33.75 -12.47 0.03
CA LYS A 368 -32.75 -11.85 0.91
C LYS A 368 -32.63 -12.56 2.24
N GLU A 369 -33.77 -12.91 2.85
CA GLU A 369 -33.80 -13.55 4.16
C GLU A 369 -33.29 -14.99 4.07
N ALA A 370 -33.62 -15.70 2.98
CA ALA A 370 -33.08 -17.03 2.72
C ALA A 370 -31.55 -16.99 2.52
N MET A 371 -31.02 -16.04 1.74
CA MET A 371 -29.58 -15.90 1.53
C MET A 371 -28.83 -15.68 2.86
N ILE A 372 -29.31 -14.73 3.69
CA ILE A 372 -28.67 -14.44 4.99
C ILE A 372 -28.81 -15.63 5.96
N SER A 373 -29.96 -16.32 5.96
CA SER A 373 -30.17 -17.52 6.76
C SER A 373 -29.18 -18.63 6.37
N ASP A 374 -29.00 -18.88 5.07
CA ASP A 374 -28.08 -19.90 4.58
C ASP A 374 -26.62 -19.53 4.85
N LEU A 375 -26.23 -18.25 4.73
CA LEU A 375 -24.90 -17.79 5.14
C LEU A 375 -24.63 -18.04 6.63
N ARG A 376 -25.60 -17.77 7.51
CA ARG A 376 -25.50 -18.02 8.96
C ARG A 376 -25.36 -19.50 9.27
N LYS A 377 -26.15 -20.36 8.62
CA LYS A 377 -26.06 -21.82 8.76
C LYS A 377 -24.71 -22.33 8.26
N ALA A 378 -24.23 -21.80 7.14
CA ALA A 378 -22.92 -22.15 6.59
C ALA A 378 -21.77 -21.77 7.53
N GLN A 379 -21.85 -20.59 8.16
CA GLN A 379 -20.88 -20.17 9.17
C GLN A 379 -20.83 -21.11 10.39
N LYS A 380 -21.96 -21.73 10.74
CA LYS A 380 -22.05 -22.74 11.81
C LYS A 380 -21.69 -24.16 11.37
N GLY A 381 -21.37 -24.36 10.09
CA GLY A 381 -21.11 -25.68 9.51
C GLY A 381 -22.37 -26.55 9.32
N GLU A 382 -23.56 -25.96 9.40
CA GLU A 382 -24.84 -26.69 9.26
C GLU A 382 -25.17 -27.00 7.78
N LEU A 383 -24.59 -26.25 6.83
CA LEU A 383 -24.69 -26.50 5.38
C LEU A 383 -23.50 -25.94 4.61
N VAL A 384 -23.38 -26.30 3.33
CA VAL A 384 -22.46 -25.66 2.37
C VAL A 384 -23.23 -24.53 1.67
N PHE A 385 -22.73 -23.30 1.71
CA PHE A 385 -23.41 -22.19 1.05
C PHE A 385 -23.33 -22.33 -0.47
N ASP A 386 -24.49 -22.48 -1.11
CA ASP A 386 -24.62 -22.48 -2.58
C ASP A 386 -24.68 -21.03 -3.09
N ALA A 387 -23.51 -20.49 -3.46
CA ALA A 387 -23.42 -19.13 -3.97
C ALA A 387 -24.18 -18.96 -5.30
N GLU A 388 -24.23 -19.99 -6.14
CA GLU A 388 -24.91 -19.93 -7.45
C GLU A 388 -26.42 -19.88 -7.32
N LYS A 389 -27.00 -20.33 -6.20
CA LYS A 389 -28.41 -20.10 -5.89
C LYS A 389 -28.75 -18.61 -5.76
N TYR A 390 -27.82 -17.78 -5.26
CA TYR A 390 -28.11 -16.42 -4.82
C TYR A 390 -27.42 -15.31 -5.64
N VAL A 391 -26.26 -15.60 -6.23
CA VAL A 391 -25.37 -14.61 -6.86
C VAL A 391 -25.22 -14.92 -8.35
N ASN A 392 -25.13 -13.90 -9.19
CA ASN A 392 -24.89 -14.12 -10.62
C ASN A 392 -23.48 -14.68 -10.82
N LYS A 393 -23.35 -15.70 -11.66
CA LYS A 393 -22.06 -16.25 -12.10
C LYS A 393 -21.88 -15.89 -13.57
N ILE A 394 -20.94 -15.00 -13.85
CA ILE A 394 -20.78 -14.38 -15.16
C ILE A 394 -19.52 -14.92 -15.82
N PRO A 395 -19.62 -15.60 -16.98
CA PRO A 395 -18.46 -15.98 -17.78
C PRO A 395 -17.65 -14.76 -18.17
N THR A 396 -16.33 -14.87 -18.06
CA THR A 396 -15.42 -13.77 -18.35
C THR A 396 -14.26 -14.19 -19.24
N LYS A 397 -13.64 -13.21 -19.88
CA LYS A 397 -12.44 -13.37 -20.69
C LYS A 397 -11.50 -12.19 -20.49
N LYS A 398 -10.26 -12.36 -20.95
CA LYS A 398 -9.26 -11.30 -21.00
C LYS A 398 -9.82 -9.99 -21.60
N HIS A 399 -9.49 -8.88 -20.96
CA HIS A 399 -9.96 -7.51 -21.22
C HIS A 399 -11.44 -7.22 -20.93
N ASP A 400 -12.19 -8.14 -20.30
CA ASP A 400 -13.43 -7.75 -19.62
C ASP A 400 -13.13 -6.84 -18.42
N HIS A 401 -14.11 -6.02 -18.03
CA HIS A 401 -14.01 -5.12 -16.87
C HIS A 401 -15.33 -5.09 -16.11
N PHE A 402 -15.27 -5.43 -14.82
CA PHE A 402 -16.42 -5.45 -13.91
C PHE A 402 -16.30 -4.36 -12.85
N LEU A 403 -17.38 -3.64 -12.61
CA LEU A 403 -17.48 -2.57 -11.63
C LEU A 403 -18.07 -3.11 -10.32
N ILE A 404 -17.50 -2.70 -9.21
CA ILE A 404 -17.85 -3.21 -7.88
C ILE A 404 -17.99 -2.02 -6.92
N PRO A 405 -19.03 -1.19 -7.09
CA PRO A 405 -19.32 -0.12 -6.15
C PRO A 405 -19.70 -0.71 -4.79
N GLY A 406 -19.42 0.03 -3.71
CA GLY A 406 -19.74 -0.36 -2.34
C GLY A 406 -21.19 -0.88 -2.19
N GLY A 407 -21.32 -2.02 -1.51
CA GLY A 407 -22.58 -2.76 -1.34
C GLY A 407 -22.86 -3.84 -2.40
N THR A 408 -22.00 -4.00 -3.40
CA THR A 408 -22.14 -5.07 -4.40
C THR A 408 -21.51 -6.37 -3.90
N VAL A 409 -22.29 -7.46 -3.87
CA VAL A 409 -21.76 -8.82 -3.57
C VAL A 409 -20.92 -9.29 -4.74
N HIS A 410 -19.69 -9.74 -4.49
CA HIS A 410 -18.79 -10.14 -5.58
C HIS A 410 -17.74 -11.17 -5.14
N CYS A 411 -17.12 -11.81 -6.14
CA CYS A 411 -15.97 -12.73 -5.99
C CYS A 411 -15.34 -12.98 -7.37
N SER A 412 -14.01 -12.87 -7.47
CA SER A 412 -13.27 -13.41 -8.62
C SER A 412 -13.21 -14.94 -8.52
N GLY A 413 -13.65 -15.63 -9.57
CA GLY A 413 -13.61 -17.09 -9.63
C GLY A 413 -12.19 -17.63 -9.83
N ALA A 414 -12.06 -18.95 -9.79
CA ALA A 414 -10.84 -19.63 -10.20
C ALA A 414 -10.46 -19.30 -11.66
N ASN A 415 -9.21 -19.55 -11.99
CA ASN A 415 -8.66 -19.37 -13.34
C ASN A 415 -8.80 -17.95 -13.90
N SER A 416 -8.51 -16.95 -13.07
CA SER A 416 -8.49 -15.54 -13.44
C SER A 416 -7.21 -14.85 -12.99
N MET A 417 -6.70 -13.93 -13.80
CA MET A 417 -5.72 -12.93 -13.39
C MET A 417 -6.39 -11.56 -13.42
N VAL A 418 -6.68 -11.01 -12.25
CA VAL A 418 -7.38 -9.74 -12.10
C VAL A 418 -6.38 -8.64 -11.75
N LEU A 419 -6.49 -7.51 -12.44
CA LEU A 419 -6.01 -6.22 -11.95
C LEU A 419 -7.19 -5.54 -11.25
N GLU A 420 -7.15 -5.52 -9.94
CA GLU A 420 -8.05 -4.78 -9.09
C GLU A 420 -7.65 -3.31 -9.11
N ILE A 421 -8.52 -2.47 -9.65
CA ILE A 421 -8.39 -1.01 -9.60
C ILE A 421 -9.38 -0.51 -8.56
N SER A 422 -8.88 0.00 -7.45
CA SER A 422 -9.71 0.36 -6.30
C SER A 422 -9.26 1.65 -5.62
N SER A 423 -10.11 2.15 -4.74
CA SER A 423 -9.70 3.15 -3.75
C SER A 423 -8.91 2.51 -2.60
N THR A 424 -8.06 3.31 -1.98
CA THR A 424 -7.03 2.84 -1.03
C THR A 424 -7.50 2.26 0.30
N PRO A 425 -8.66 2.63 0.91
CA PRO A 425 -9.18 1.93 2.08
C PRO A 425 -9.31 0.43 1.80
N ASN A 426 -8.30 -0.37 2.17
CA ASN A 426 -8.17 -1.78 1.75
C ASN A 426 -8.58 -2.78 2.83
N LEU A 427 -8.75 -2.31 4.06
CA LEU A 427 -9.06 -3.15 5.22
C LEU A 427 -10.55 -3.55 5.27
N PHE A 428 -11.44 -2.76 4.65
CA PHE A 428 -12.89 -2.87 4.85
C PHE A 428 -13.56 -3.82 3.85
N THR A 429 -13.27 -5.12 4.04
CA THR A 429 -13.87 -6.20 3.26
C THR A 429 -14.71 -7.10 4.17
N PHE A 430 -16.03 -7.16 3.94
CA PHE A 430 -16.92 -8.06 4.70
C PHE A 430 -17.08 -9.37 3.93
N LYS A 431 -16.22 -10.34 4.26
CA LYS A 431 -16.33 -11.71 3.76
C LYS A 431 -17.65 -12.33 4.21
N LEU A 432 -18.43 -12.83 3.26
CA LEU A 432 -19.70 -13.52 3.46
C LEU A 432 -19.51 -15.03 3.44
N TRP A 433 -18.68 -15.53 2.51
CA TRP A 433 -18.42 -16.95 2.34
C TRP A 433 -17.01 -17.18 1.79
N ASP A 434 -16.36 -18.27 2.22
CA ASP A 434 -14.98 -18.60 1.83
C ASP A 434 -14.80 -20.05 1.38
N TRP A 435 -15.87 -20.64 0.80
CA TRP A 435 -15.81 -21.95 0.13
C TRP A 435 -15.34 -23.11 1.01
N GLN A 436 -15.63 -23.05 2.32
CA GLN A 436 -15.14 -24.00 3.33
C GLN A 436 -13.62 -24.18 3.39
N ARG A 437 -12.86 -23.24 2.83
CA ARG A 437 -11.41 -23.32 2.82
C ARG A 437 -10.83 -22.80 4.14
N LEU A 438 -9.69 -23.36 4.52
CA LEU A 438 -8.88 -22.85 5.63
C LEU A 438 -7.94 -21.74 5.14
N GLY A 439 -7.50 -20.90 6.07
CA GLY A 439 -6.41 -19.97 5.87
C GLY A 439 -5.06 -20.69 5.77
N LEU A 440 -4.00 -19.92 5.49
CA LEU A 440 -2.63 -20.44 5.46
C LEU A 440 -2.15 -20.93 6.84
N ASP A 441 -2.83 -20.53 7.92
CA ASP A 441 -2.62 -20.99 9.29
C ASP A 441 -3.39 -22.26 9.65
N GLY A 442 -4.11 -22.85 8.68
CA GLY A 442 -4.95 -24.03 8.90
C GLY A 442 -6.25 -23.76 9.67
N LYS A 443 -6.64 -22.50 9.88
CA LYS A 443 -7.88 -22.13 10.59
C LYS A 443 -8.91 -21.50 9.63
N PRO A 444 -10.21 -21.59 9.92
CA PRO A 444 -11.22 -20.86 9.15
C PRO A 444 -10.93 -19.36 9.16
N ARG A 445 -11.01 -18.70 7.99
CA ARG A 445 -10.84 -17.24 7.91
C ARG A 445 -12.06 -16.54 8.53
N PRO A 446 -11.88 -15.34 9.12
CA PRO A 446 -13.00 -14.56 9.65
C PRO A 446 -14.06 -14.23 8.57
N ILE A 447 -15.33 -14.47 8.92
CA ILE A 447 -16.53 -14.17 8.12
C ILE A 447 -17.39 -13.15 8.88
N ASN A 448 -17.96 -12.18 8.17
CA ASN A 448 -18.66 -11.03 8.72
C ASN A 448 -20.09 -10.88 8.16
N VAL A 449 -20.90 -11.95 8.21
CA VAL A 449 -22.28 -11.96 7.68
C VAL A 449 -23.12 -10.81 8.24
N GLU A 450 -23.03 -10.56 9.55
CA GLU A 450 -23.86 -9.54 10.22
C GLU A 450 -23.50 -8.10 9.85
N ARG A 451 -22.25 -7.81 9.47
CA ARG A 451 -21.89 -6.50 8.89
C ARG A 451 -22.24 -6.46 7.40
N GLY A 452 -21.96 -7.55 6.68
CA GLY A 452 -22.28 -7.70 5.27
C GLY A 452 -23.75 -7.45 4.96
N LYS A 453 -24.68 -8.06 5.71
CA LYS A 453 -26.13 -7.86 5.53
C LYS A 453 -26.56 -6.38 5.62
N CYS A 454 -25.83 -5.56 6.37
CA CYS A 454 -26.15 -4.14 6.56
C CYS A 454 -25.75 -3.27 5.36
N VAL A 455 -24.87 -3.77 4.48
CA VAL A 455 -24.33 -3.01 3.36
C VAL A 455 -24.68 -3.57 1.99
N ILE A 456 -25.16 -4.82 1.91
CA ILE A 456 -25.62 -5.40 0.64
C ILE A 456 -26.69 -4.51 0.02
N ASN A 457 -26.39 -4.01 -1.17
CA ASN A 457 -27.35 -3.33 -2.01
C ASN A 457 -28.08 -4.38 -2.86
N TRP A 458 -29.24 -4.80 -2.36
CA TRP A 458 -30.06 -5.82 -3.01
C TRP A 458 -30.67 -5.42 -4.36
N ASN A 459 -30.56 -4.15 -4.76
CA ASN A 459 -30.96 -3.69 -6.08
C ASN A 459 -29.86 -3.88 -7.13
N ARG A 460 -28.68 -4.39 -6.73
CA ARG A 460 -27.62 -4.83 -7.65
C ARG A 460 -27.90 -6.26 -8.08
N ASP A 461 -29.05 -6.45 -8.73
CA ASP A 461 -29.52 -7.74 -9.23
C ASP A 461 -29.01 -8.04 -10.64
N THR A 462 -29.51 -9.11 -11.27
CA THR A 462 -29.04 -9.57 -12.59
C THR A 462 -29.18 -8.49 -13.66
N GLU A 463 -30.32 -7.80 -13.72
CA GLU A 463 -30.61 -6.75 -14.68
C GLU A 463 -29.67 -5.58 -14.46
N TYR A 464 -29.59 -5.07 -13.23
CA TYR A 464 -28.70 -3.95 -12.90
C TYR A 464 -27.24 -4.26 -13.24
N VAL A 465 -26.76 -5.46 -12.92
CA VAL A 465 -25.38 -5.88 -13.18
C VAL A 465 -25.07 -5.85 -14.67
N ASN A 466 -25.95 -6.38 -15.51
CA ASN A 466 -25.74 -6.41 -16.96
C ASN A 466 -25.81 -5.00 -17.57
N GLU A 467 -26.70 -4.14 -17.07
CA GLU A 467 -26.88 -2.78 -17.60
C GLU A 467 -25.80 -1.81 -17.15
N HIS A 468 -25.21 -2.00 -15.97
CA HIS A 468 -24.38 -0.95 -15.34
C HIS A 468 -23.03 -1.41 -14.81
N LEU A 469 -22.82 -2.69 -14.55
CA LEU A 469 -21.61 -3.16 -13.86
C LEU A 469 -20.70 -4.05 -14.70
N ARG A 470 -21.20 -4.62 -15.79
CA ARG A 470 -20.42 -5.46 -16.70
C ARG A 470 -20.05 -4.70 -17.98
N ASN A 471 -18.76 -4.68 -18.33
CA ASN A 471 -18.25 -4.29 -19.66
C ASN A 471 -18.85 -2.97 -20.20
N GLN A 472 -18.92 -1.95 -19.34
CA GLN A 472 -19.42 -0.62 -19.70
C GLN A 472 -18.37 0.14 -20.51
N PHE A 473 -18.13 -0.30 -21.73
CA PHE A 473 -17.17 0.28 -22.66
C PHE A 473 -17.82 1.40 -23.46
N LYS A 474 -17.19 2.57 -23.48
CA LYS A 474 -17.60 3.69 -24.32
C LYS A 474 -16.38 4.32 -24.96
N GLU A 475 -16.30 4.33 -26.28
CA GLU A 475 -15.27 5.11 -26.99
C GLU A 475 -15.38 6.59 -26.63
N VAL A 476 -14.23 7.21 -26.41
CA VAL A 476 -14.09 8.60 -25.93
C VAL A 476 -13.38 9.44 -26.98
N ALA A 477 -12.32 8.87 -27.53
CA ALA A 477 -11.49 9.48 -28.55
C ALA A 477 -10.79 8.38 -29.35
N SER A 478 -10.41 8.71 -30.57
CA SER A 478 -9.61 7.85 -31.43
C SER A 478 -8.75 8.71 -32.36
N GLY A 479 -7.67 8.12 -32.85
CA GLY A 479 -6.76 8.74 -33.80
C GLY A 479 -6.08 7.70 -34.68
N GLU A 480 -5.10 8.12 -35.46
CA GLU A 480 -4.35 7.19 -36.31
C GLU A 480 -3.61 6.16 -35.44
N GLY A 481 -4.04 4.90 -35.52
CA GLY A 481 -3.41 3.78 -34.81
C GLY A 481 -3.73 3.67 -33.32
N TRP A 482 -4.67 4.45 -32.78
CA TRP A 482 -5.08 4.34 -31.37
C TRP A 482 -6.57 4.64 -31.12
N VAL A 483 -7.11 4.03 -30.06
CA VAL A 483 -8.47 4.25 -29.54
C VAL A 483 -8.41 4.36 -28.01
N GLU A 484 -9.14 5.33 -27.45
CA GLU A 484 -9.38 5.49 -26.01
C GLU A 484 -10.84 5.16 -25.69
N GLU A 485 -11.02 4.23 -24.75
CA GLU A 485 -12.32 3.82 -24.24
C GLU A 485 -12.42 4.12 -22.75
N ARG A 486 -13.54 4.69 -22.32
CA ARG A 486 -13.91 4.70 -20.91
C ARG A 486 -14.41 3.33 -20.51
N THR A 487 -13.99 2.87 -19.34
CA THR A 487 -14.48 1.64 -18.73
C THR A 487 -14.43 1.73 -17.19
N GLY A 488 -14.89 0.71 -16.48
CA GLY A 488 -14.68 0.56 -15.04
C GLY A 488 -15.13 1.73 -14.16
N LEU A 489 -16.20 2.46 -14.53
CA LEU A 489 -16.61 3.67 -13.81
C LEU A 489 -18.09 3.66 -13.44
N HIS A 490 -18.40 3.62 -12.14
CA HIS A 490 -19.75 3.87 -11.66
C HIS A 490 -19.95 5.38 -11.42
N PRO A 491 -21.14 5.95 -11.69
CA PRO A 491 -21.39 7.39 -11.51
C PRO A 491 -21.09 7.96 -10.12
N ASN A 492 -21.03 7.13 -9.09
CA ASN A 492 -20.75 7.53 -7.70
C ASN A 492 -19.27 7.38 -7.30
N GLU A 493 -18.43 6.78 -8.15
CA GLU A 493 -17.00 6.54 -7.87
C GLU A 493 -16.17 7.74 -8.34
N PHE A 494 -14.99 7.94 -7.76
CA PHE A 494 -14.11 9.04 -8.14
C PHE A 494 -12.95 8.60 -9.04
N ILE A 495 -12.67 7.31 -9.14
CA ILE A 495 -11.61 6.78 -9.99
C ILE A 495 -12.18 6.62 -11.40
N GLU A 496 -11.67 7.38 -12.35
CA GLU A 496 -11.99 7.19 -13.76
C GLU A 496 -10.94 6.32 -14.42
N THR A 497 -11.39 5.29 -15.15
CA THR A 497 -10.50 4.43 -15.91
C THR A 497 -10.67 4.60 -17.43
N ARG A 498 -9.53 4.64 -18.12
CA ARG A 498 -9.42 4.81 -19.58
C ARG A 498 -8.52 3.72 -20.15
N ARG A 499 -9.09 2.85 -20.98
CA ARG A 499 -8.34 1.85 -21.73
C ARG A 499 -7.88 2.45 -23.04
N HIS A 500 -6.58 2.34 -23.33
CA HIS A 500 -6.02 2.74 -24.62
C HIS A 500 -5.55 1.49 -25.35
N ARG A 501 -5.98 1.33 -26.60
CA ARG A 501 -5.41 0.37 -27.55
C ARG A 501 -4.62 1.17 -28.56
N PHE A 502 -3.34 0.86 -28.77
CA PHE A 502 -2.48 1.71 -29.58
C PHE A 502 -1.35 0.94 -30.25
N SER A 503 -1.05 1.35 -31.49
CA SER A 503 0.10 0.90 -32.29
C SER A 503 0.99 2.07 -32.73
N SER A 504 0.57 3.29 -32.41
CA SER A 504 1.23 4.58 -32.65
C SER A 504 1.38 5.34 -31.33
N PRO A 505 2.18 6.43 -31.27
CA PRO A 505 2.26 7.27 -30.09
C PRO A 505 0.93 7.93 -29.73
N VAL A 506 0.58 7.91 -28.44
CA VAL A 506 -0.62 8.54 -27.87
C VAL A 506 -0.19 9.64 -26.91
N LEU A 507 -0.73 10.85 -27.07
CA LEU A 507 -0.55 11.96 -26.13
C LEU A 507 -1.52 11.83 -24.97
N HIS A 508 -1.02 12.03 -23.76
CA HIS A 508 -1.79 12.01 -22.52
C HIS A 508 -1.50 13.26 -21.68
N HIS A 509 -2.46 13.58 -20.82
CA HIS A 509 -2.36 14.68 -19.86
C HIS A 509 -2.69 14.16 -18.44
N THR A 510 -2.02 14.71 -17.43
CA THR A 510 -2.32 14.47 -16.01
C THR A 510 -3.57 15.20 -15.53
N ASN A 511 -3.87 16.38 -16.11
CA ASN A 511 -5.04 17.19 -15.78
C ASN A 511 -5.18 17.44 -14.26
N ASP A 512 -4.11 17.88 -13.61
CA ASP A 512 -4.05 18.14 -12.16
C ASP A 512 -4.41 16.92 -11.28
N SER A 513 -4.20 15.71 -11.81
CA SER A 513 -4.39 14.45 -11.11
C SER A 513 -3.19 13.53 -11.34
N VAL A 514 -2.87 12.70 -10.33
CA VAL A 514 -1.99 11.55 -10.54
C VAL A 514 -2.63 10.57 -11.51
N ASN A 515 -1.86 10.07 -12.48
CA ASN A 515 -2.28 8.95 -13.30
C ASN A 515 -1.56 7.67 -12.82
N VAL A 516 -2.30 6.59 -12.60
CA VAL A 516 -1.77 5.25 -12.38
C VAL A 516 -2.10 4.41 -13.61
N LEU A 517 -1.12 3.74 -14.20
CA LEU A 517 -1.29 2.97 -15.42
C LEU A 517 -0.74 1.56 -15.28
N ASN A 518 -1.30 0.61 -16.02
CA ASN A 518 -0.73 -0.73 -16.21
C ASN A 518 -0.64 -1.09 -17.69
N LEU A 519 0.46 -1.73 -18.11
CA LEU A 519 0.60 -2.28 -19.47
C LEU A 519 0.00 -3.68 -19.55
N LEU A 520 -1.18 -3.78 -20.15
CA LEU A 520 -2.04 -4.97 -20.19
C LEU A 520 -1.88 -5.85 -21.43
N GLU A 521 -1.26 -5.33 -22.49
CA GLU A 521 -0.94 -6.06 -23.73
C GLU A 521 0.28 -5.42 -24.39
N GLY A 522 1.08 -6.20 -25.10
CA GLY A 522 2.41 -5.81 -25.58
C GLY A 522 3.53 -6.33 -24.68
N GLU A 523 4.77 -6.38 -25.16
CA GLU A 523 5.92 -6.84 -24.35
C GLU A 523 6.53 -5.70 -23.52
N GLU A 524 6.57 -4.52 -24.13
CA GLU A 524 7.11 -3.28 -23.59
C GLU A 524 6.54 -2.04 -24.31
N ALA A 525 6.44 -0.94 -23.58
CA ALA A 525 6.09 0.39 -24.08
C ALA A 525 7.04 1.42 -23.46
N VAL A 526 7.10 2.61 -24.04
CA VAL A 526 7.92 3.70 -23.50
C VAL A 526 7.06 4.93 -23.25
N VAL A 527 7.29 5.56 -22.10
CA VAL A 527 6.72 6.85 -21.71
C VAL A 527 7.77 7.93 -21.99
N GLU A 528 7.39 8.96 -22.74
CA GLU A 528 8.29 10.06 -23.13
C GLU A 528 7.65 11.41 -22.83
N SER A 529 8.49 12.38 -22.43
CA SER A 529 8.07 13.78 -22.32
C SER A 529 8.15 14.48 -23.68
N PRO A 530 7.05 15.10 -24.17
CA PRO A 530 7.07 15.91 -25.40
C PRO A 530 8.08 17.06 -25.38
N ILE A 531 8.45 17.52 -24.19
CA ILE A 531 9.40 18.63 -23.96
C ILE A 531 10.74 18.15 -23.41
N HIS A 532 10.99 16.84 -23.39
CA HIS A 532 12.21 16.23 -22.84
C HIS A 532 12.49 16.60 -21.37
N ALA A 533 11.44 16.71 -20.54
CA ALA A 533 11.57 17.00 -19.11
C ALA A 533 12.17 15.83 -18.30
N PHE A 534 12.11 14.61 -18.83
CA PHE A 534 12.65 13.40 -18.21
C PHE A 534 13.12 12.40 -19.28
N GLU A 535 14.02 11.51 -18.88
CA GLU A 535 14.53 10.42 -19.73
C GLU A 535 13.43 9.40 -20.06
N PRO A 536 13.38 8.84 -21.28
CA PRO A 536 12.37 7.85 -21.66
C PRO A 536 12.25 6.71 -20.64
N PHE A 537 11.04 6.49 -20.15
CA PHE A 537 10.74 5.51 -19.12
C PHE A 537 10.08 4.27 -19.74
N VAL A 538 10.83 3.17 -19.79
CA VAL A 538 10.36 1.90 -20.36
C VAL A 538 9.55 1.14 -19.33
N VAL A 539 8.40 0.63 -19.75
CA VAL A 539 7.52 -0.23 -18.96
C VAL A 539 7.32 -1.56 -19.67
N HIS A 540 7.33 -2.65 -18.92
CA HIS A 540 7.09 -3.99 -19.43
C HIS A 540 5.67 -4.45 -19.09
N TYR A 541 5.17 -5.47 -19.76
CA TYR A 541 3.79 -5.88 -19.48
C TYR A 541 3.61 -6.40 -18.07
N ALA A 542 2.40 -6.16 -17.57
CA ALA A 542 1.95 -6.30 -16.20
C ALA A 542 2.56 -5.29 -15.23
N GLU A 543 3.49 -4.43 -15.64
CA GLU A 543 4.00 -3.39 -14.74
C GLU A 543 2.99 -2.27 -14.58
N THR A 544 2.66 -1.98 -13.33
CA THR A 544 1.98 -0.74 -12.93
C THR A 544 3.01 0.36 -12.74
N PHE A 545 2.69 1.57 -13.20
CA PHE A 545 3.52 2.77 -13.07
C PHE A 545 2.68 4.01 -12.78
N ILE A 546 3.32 5.00 -12.15
CA ILE A 546 2.72 6.23 -11.69
C ILE A 546 3.29 7.39 -12.50
N ILE A 547 2.40 8.26 -12.98
CA ILE A 547 2.74 9.57 -13.57
C ILE A 547 2.30 10.64 -12.57
N PRO A 548 3.24 11.30 -11.88
CA PRO A 548 2.95 12.44 -11.00
C PRO A 548 2.16 13.54 -11.72
N ALA A 549 1.29 14.24 -10.99
CA ALA A 549 0.53 15.37 -11.54
C ALA A 549 1.46 16.45 -12.15
N SER A 550 2.62 16.68 -11.52
CA SER A 550 3.68 17.61 -11.94
C SER A 550 4.23 17.36 -13.35
N VAL A 551 4.10 16.14 -13.89
CA VAL A 551 4.57 15.80 -15.24
C VAL A 551 3.79 16.55 -16.32
N GLY A 552 2.50 16.79 -16.11
CA GLY A 552 1.65 17.45 -17.10
C GLY A 552 1.38 16.57 -18.32
N GLU A 553 2.19 16.73 -19.36
CA GLU A 553 2.03 16.04 -20.65
C GLU A 553 3.06 14.93 -20.83
N TYR A 554 2.60 13.78 -21.34
CA TYR A 554 3.45 12.64 -21.66
C TYR A 554 2.88 11.87 -22.85
N THR A 555 3.74 11.14 -23.55
CA THR A 555 3.34 10.24 -24.64
C THR A 555 3.63 8.80 -24.27
N ILE A 556 2.80 7.87 -24.72
CA ILE A 556 3.06 6.43 -24.63
C ILE A 556 3.06 5.86 -26.05
N LYS A 557 4.08 5.06 -26.37
CA LYS A 557 4.16 4.36 -27.66
C LYS A 557 4.71 2.93 -27.50
N PRO A 558 4.43 2.02 -28.45
CA PRO A 558 5.05 0.70 -28.44
C PRO A 558 6.57 0.83 -28.55
N TYR A 559 7.30 0.00 -27.82
CA TYR A 559 8.77 0.05 -27.77
C TYR A 559 9.36 -1.36 -27.97
N GLY A 560 10.66 -1.45 -28.28
CA GLY A 560 11.40 -2.70 -28.41
C GLY A 560 10.67 -3.79 -29.21
N LYS A 561 10.32 -4.90 -28.55
CA LYS A 561 9.61 -6.05 -29.16
C LYS A 561 8.14 -5.78 -29.52
N SER A 562 7.57 -4.70 -29.03
CA SER A 562 6.21 -4.26 -29.35
C SER A 562 6.15 -3.29 -30.53
N CYS A 563 7.28 -2.85 -31.09
CA CYS A 563 7.27 -2.00 -32.29
C CYS A 563 6.40 -2.63 -33.40
N ASN A 564 5.48 -1.84 -33.94
CA ASN A 564 4.46 -2.25 -34.94
C ASN A 564 3.45 -3.30 -34.46
N LYS A 565 3.29 -3.48 -33.15
CA LYS A 565 2.22 -4.30 -32.56
C LYS A 565 1.27 -3.41 -31.76
N GLU A 566 0.05 -3.89 -31.56
CA GLU A 566 -0.87 -3.26 -30.62
C GLU A 566 -0.39 -3.49 -29.18
N CYS A 567 -0.35 -2.42 -28.40
CA CYS A 567 -0.25 -2.43 -26.96
C CYS A 567 -1.59 -2.00 -26.36
N VAL A 568 -1.85 -2.41 -25.12
CA VAL A 568 -3.02 -1.99 -24.36
C VAL A 568 -2.59 -1.48 -23.00
N THR A 569 -3.03 -0.28 -22.62
CA THR A 569 -2.88 0.24 -21.26
C THR A 569 -4.25 0.51 -20.64
N ILE A 570 -4.34 0.40 -19.32
CA ILE A 570 -5.43 0.98 -18.53
C ILE A 570 -4.84 2.09 -17.69
N LYS A 571 -5.46 3.27 -17.74
CA LYS A 571 -5.09 4.46 -16.96
C LYS A 571 -6.20 4.75 -15.96
N ALA A 572 -5.85 4.99 -14.71
CA ALA A 572 -6.76 5.43 -13.65
C ALA A 572 -6.33 6.81 -13.13
N TYR A 573 -7.29 7.69 -12.88
CA TYR A 573 -7.07 9.01 -12.26
C TYR A 573 -8.30 9.45 -11.47
N VAL A 574 -8.16 10.48 -10.64
CA VAL A 574 -9.28 11.05 -9.88
C VAL A 574 -10.03 12.05 -10.76
N ARG A 575 -11.32 11.82 -11.01
CA ARG A 575 -12.18 12.78 -11.72
C ARG A 575 -12.76 13.84 -10.77
N PHE A 576 -12.97 15.04 -11.32
CA PHE A 576 -13.51 16.22 -10.62
C PHE A 576 -14.97 16.48 -10.95
#